data_AF-K7GD68-F1
#
_entry.id   AF-K7GD68-F1
#
_cell.length_a   1.000
_cell.length_b   1.000
_cell.length_c   1.000
_cell.angle_alpha   90.00
_cell.angle_beta   90.00
_cell.angle_gamma   90.00
#
_symmetry.space_group_name_H-M   'P 1'
#
loop_
_entity.id
_entity.type
_entity.pdbx_description
1 polymer ?
#
loop_
_entity_poly.entity_id
_entity_poly.type
_entity_poly.pdbx_seq_one_letter_code
_entity_poly.pdbx_strand_id
1 'polypeptide(L)'
;MENGRWDEANAEKQRLEEKQRISRKKREAEAVKATEDGTPYDPYKALWFERKKDPVTKELAHVYRGGYWESKEKQDWSSCPDIF
;
A
#
# COMPACT_ATOMS: atom_id res chain seq x y z
N MET A 1 -22.14 -2.04 5.24
CA MET A 1 -22.26 -0.59 4.99
C MET A 1 -23.16 -0.35 3.79
N GLU A 2 -22.72 -0.61 2.56
CA GLU A 2 -23.56 -0.39 1.35
C GLU A 2 -24.89 -1.15 1.39
N ASN A 3 -24.88 -2.41 1.83
CA ASN A 3 -26.10 -3.22 2.03
C ASN A 3 -26.86 -2.93 3.34
N GLY A 4 -26.61 -1.81 4.02
CA GLY A 4 -27.25 -1.46 5.30
C GLY A 4 -26.87 -2.32 6.52
N ARG A 5 -26.02 -3.35 6.34
CA ARG A 5 -25.47 -4.17 7.43
C ARG A 5 -24.34 -3.40 8.14
N TRP A 6 -24.70 -2.66 9.18
CA TRP A 6 -23.79 -1.76 9.90
C TRP A 6 -22.88 -2.51 10.87
N ASP A 7 -23.42 -3.41 11.68
CA ASP A 7 -22.65 -4.16 12.68
C ASP A 7 -21.56 -5.02 12.03
N GLU A 8 -21.91 -5.78 10.98
CA GLU A 8 -20.95 -6.56 10.21
C GLU A 8 -19.85 -5.69 9.59
N ALA A 9 -20.22 -4.52 9.05
CA ALA A 9 -19.25 -3.61 8.44
C ALA A 9 -18.34 -2.95 9.48
N ASN A 10 -18.84 -2.69 10.69
CA ASN A 10 -18.03 -2.18 11.79
C ASN A 10 -17.05 -3.25 12.28
N ALA A 11 -17.49 -4.50 12.41
CA ALA A 11 -16.61 -5.61 12.75
C ALA A 11 -15.51 -5.80 11.69
N GLU A 12 -15.89 -5.76 10.41
CA GLU A 12 -14.95 -5.88 9.29
C GLU A 12 -13.97 -4.70 9.24
N LYS A 13 -14.45 -3.47 9.47
CA LYS A 13 -13.59 -2.29 9.60
C LYS A 13 -12.52 -2.48 10.67
N GLN A 14 -12.90 -2.95 11.87
CA GLN A 14 -11.93 -3.17 12.95
C GLN A 14 -10.88 -4.22 12.56
N ARG A 15 -11.30 -5.31 11.91
CA ARG A 15 -10.39 -6.36 11.42
C ARG A 15 -9.38 -5.82 10.42
N LEU A 16 -9.83 -5.02 9.45
CA LEU A 16 -8.98 -4.42 8.42
C LEU A 16 -7.99 -3.40 9.00
N GLU A 17 -8.45 -2.53 9.89
CA GLU A 17 -7.59 -1.54 10.56
C GLU A 17 -6.50 -2.20 11.40
N GLU A 18 -6.82 -3.28 12.12
CA GLU A 18 -5.83 -4.01 12.90
C GLU A 18 -4.83 -4.76 12.00
N LYS A 19 -5.29 -5.41 10.92
CA LYS A 19 -4.41 -6.05 9.91
C LYS A 19 -3.42 -5.02 9.33
N GLN A 20 -3.90 -3.82 8.98
CA GLN A 20 -3.06 -2.74 8.47
C GLN A 20 -2.06 -2.24 9.53
N ARG A 21 -2.50 -2.09 10.79
CA ARG A 21 -1.66 -1.64 11.90
C ARG A 21 -0.52 -2.62 12.18
N ILE A 22 -0.79 -3.92 12.19
CA ILE A 22 0.21 -4.97 12.38
C ILE A 22 1.23 -4.94 11.22
N SER A 23 0.76 -4.88 9.98
CA SER A 23 1.63 -4.80 8.79
C SER A 23 2.56 -3.58 8.82
N ARG A 24 2.05 -2.42 9.29
CA ARG A 24 2.87 -1.23 9.46
C ARG A 24 3.93 -1.40 10.54
N LYS A 25 3.56 -1.90 11.72
CA LYS A 25 4.50 -2.15 12.83
C LYS A 25 5.62 -3.10 12.42
N LYS A 26 5.31 -4.16 11.66
CA LYS A 26 6.30 -5.11 11.14
C LYS A 26 7.31 -4.40 10.23
N ARG A 27 6.84 -3.59 9.29
CA ARG A 27 7.70 -2.81 8.38
C ARG A 27 8.57 -1.79 9.12
N GLU A 28 8.02 -1.13 10.13
CA GLU A 28 8.77 -0.19 10.98
C GLU A 28 9.89 -0.92 11.74
N ALA A 29 9.60 -2.10 12.34
CA ALA A 29 10.60 -2.92 13.02
C ALA A 29 11.70 -3.42 12.06
N GLU A 30 11.35 -3.82 10.85
CA GLU A 30 12.31 -4.21 9.80
C GLU A 30 13.19 -3.02 9.39
N ALA A 31 12.64 -1.81 9.31
CA ALA A 31 13.40 -0.59 8.99
C ALA A 31 14.41 -0.25 10.10
N VAL A 32 14.00 -0.35 11.37
CA VAL A 32 14.88 -0.15 12.52
C VAL A 32 16.02 -1.16 12.51
N LYS A 33 15.69 -2.45 12.35
CA LYS A 33 16.69 -3.51 12.28
C LYS A 33 17.67 -3.31 11.13
N ALA A 34 17.19 -2.95 9.94
CA ALA A 34 18.06 -2.69 8.80
C ALA A 34 19.00 -1.50 9.05
N THR A 35 18.53 -0.48 9.76
CA THR A 35 19.34 0.68 10.17
C THR A 35 20.44 0.27 11.17
N GLU A 36 20.12 -0.59 12.14
CA GLU A 36 21.07 -1.13 13.12
C GLU A 36 22.12 -2.03 12.45
N ASP A 37 21.69 -2.90 11.54
CA ASP A 37 22.55 -3.84 10.80
C ASP A 37 23.33 -3.18 9.66
N GLY A 38 23.09 -1.89 9.38
CA GLY A 38 23.70 -1.15 8.26
C GLY A 38 23.29 -1.69 6.88
N THR A 39 22.17 -2.39 6.78
CA THR A 39 21.68 -2.99 5.53
C THR A 39 20.67 -2.10 4.82
N PRO A 40 20.56 -2.16 3.47
CA PRO A 40 19.56 -1.39 2.74
C PRO A 40 18.13 -1.83 3.09
N TYR A 41 17.28 -0.88 3.46
CA TYR A 41 15.84 -1.07 3.64
C TYR A 41 15.08 -0.51 2.44
N ASP A 42 14.24 -1.31 1.79
CA ASP A 42 13.35 -0.81 0.74
C ASP A 42 11.98 -0.44 1.36
N PRO A 43 11.63 0.87 1.44
CA PRO A 43 10.35 1.28 1.97
C PRO A 43 9.21 0.87 1.04
N TYR A 44 8.03 0.71 1.62
CA TYR A 44 6.81 0.45 0.85
C TYR A 44 6.56 1.55 -0.19
N LYS A 45 6.27 1.12 -1.42
CA LYS A 45 5.91 1.97 -2.55
C LYS A 45 4.52 1.60 -3.04
N ALA A 46 3.78 2.59 -3.52
CA ALA A 46 2.49 2.35 -4.16
C ALA A 46 2.69 1.49 -5.43
N LEU A 47 1.74 0.57 -5.68
CA LEU A 47 1.89 -0.43 -6.75
C LEU A 47 1.72 0.15 -8.16
N TRP A 48 0.83 1.13 -8.31
CA TRP A 48 0.45 1.69 -9.62
C TRP A 48 0.89 3.14 -9.81
N PHE A 49 1.50 3.73 -8.78
CA PHE A 49 1.91 5.13 -8.78
C PHE A 49 3.31 5.25 -8.19
N GLU A 50 4.02 6.27 -8.64
CA GLU A 50 5.32 6.65 -8.10
C GLU A 50 5.32 8.14 -7.74
N ARG A 51 6.08 8.51 -6.72
CA ARG A 51 6.27 9.92 -6.36
C ARG A 51 7.36 10.51 -7.24
N LYS A 52 7.00 11.45 -8.10
CA LYS A 52 7.92 12.16 -8.99
C LYS A 52 7.74 13.67 -8.84
N LYS A 53 8.84 14.40 -9.06
CA LYS A 53 8.80 15.86 -9.10
C LYS A 53 8.18 16.29 -10.43
N ASP A 54 7.07 17.01 -10.36
CA ASP A 54 6.41 17.52 -11.54
C ASP A 54 7.33 18.50 -12.29
N PRO A 55 7.48 18.37 -13.62
CA PRO A 55 8.39 19.22 -14.38
C PRO A 55 7.94 20.68 -14.45
N VAL A 56 6.64 20.95 -14.31
CA VAL A 56 6.02 22.29 -14.39
C VAL A 56 5.91 22.91 -13.01
N THR A 57 5.18 22.27 -12.10
CA THR A 57 4.89 22.85 -10.75
C THR A 57 6.07 22.70 -9.80
N LYS A 58 7.04 21.81 -10.10
CA LYS A 58 8.18 21.45 -9.24
C LYS A 58 7.77 20.80 -7.90
N GLU A 59 6.49 20.45 -7.73
CA GLU A 59 5.99 19.77 -6.54
C GLU A 59 6.12 18.25 -6.65
N LEU A 60 6.07 17.55 -5.51
CA LEU A 60 6.01 16.09 -5.49
C LEU A 60 4.59 15.65 -5.81
N ALA A 61 4.40 15.01 -6.96
CA ALA A 61 3.14 14.45 -7.39
C ALA A 61 3.18 12.92 -7.43
N HIS A 62 2.02 12.28 -7.32
CA HIS A 62 1.87 10.85 -7.59
C HIS A 62 1.56 10.67 -9.08
N VAL A 63 2.51 10.12 -9.82
CA VAL A 63 2.41 9.90 -11.25
C VAL A 63 2.07 8.43 -11.49
N TYR A 64 1.10 8.18 -12.38
CA TYR A 64 0.75 6.83 -12.79
C TYR A 64 1.95 6.18 -13.49
N ARG A 65 2.37 5.01 -13.02
CA ARG A 65 3.58 4.33 -13.52
C ARG A 65 3.28 3.22 -14.54
N GLY A 66 2.00 2.98 -14.86
CA GLY A 66 1.57 1.82 -15.66
C GLY A 66 1.30 0.58 -14.81
N GLY A 67 0.84 -0.49 -15.47
CA GLY A 67 0.66 -1.83 -14.89
C GLY A 67 -0.77 -2.15 -14.46
N TYR A 68 -1.55 -1.16 -14.01
CA TYR A 68 -2.92 -1.41 -13.56
C TYR A 68 -3.83 -1.94 -14.68
N TRP A 69 -3.79 -1.29 -15.85
CA TRP A 69 -4.67 -1.66 -16.97
C TRP A 69 -4.25 -2.99 -17.59
N GLU A 70 -2.96 -3.25 -17.64
CA GLU A 70 -2.36 -4.50 -18.13
C GLU A 70 -2.69 -5.67 -17.19
N SER A 71 -2.60 -5.46 -15.87
CA SER A 71 -3.06 -6.43 -14.86
C SER A 71 -4.56 -6.66 -14.97
N LYS A 72 -5.35 -5.60 -15.17
CA LYS A 72 -6.79 -5.71 -15.34
C LYS A 72 -7.18 -6.52 -16.58
N GLU A 73 -6.54 -6.25 -17.71
CA GLU A 73 -6.77 -6.94 -18.99
C GLU A 73 -6.44 -8.42 -18.88
N LYS A 74 -5.34 -8.76 -18.20
CA LYS A 74 -4.89 -10.14 -17.98
C LYS A 74 -5.58 -10.85 -16.82
N GLN A 75 -6.39 -10.11 -16.03
CA GLN A 75 -6.92 -10.54 -14.73
C GLN A 75 -5.83 -11.04 -13.76
N ASP A 76 -4.61 -10.51 -13.89
CA ASP A 76 -3.47 -10.87 -13.05
C ASP A 76 -3.28 -9.85 -11.93
N TRP A 77 -3.70 -10.26 -10.73
CA TRP A 77 -3.61 -9.49 -9.50
C TRP A 77 -2.54 -10.02 -8.54
N SER A 78 -1.64 -10.90 -9.00
CA SER A 78 -0.60 -11.51 -8.16
C SER A 78 0.32 -10.50 -7.47
N SER A 79 0.46 -9.31 -8.06
CA SER A 79 1.24 -8.20 -7.51
C SER A 79 0.50 -7.39 -6.45
N CYS A 80 -0.82 -7.56 -6.30
CA CYS A 80 -1.61 -6.83 -5.32
C CYS A 80 -1.38 -7.40 -3.91
N PRO A 81 -1.09 -6.55 -2.92
CA PRO A 81 -0.98 -7.00 -1.54
C PRO A 81 -2.35 -7.44 -1.01
N ASP A 82 -2.34 -8.48 -0.18
CA ASP A 82 -3.54 -8.92 0.54
C ASP A 82 -3.84 -7.97 1.71
N ILE A 83 -4.75 -7.03 1.46
CA ILE A 83 -5.15 -5.99 2.42
C ILE A 83 -6.54 -6.21 3.00
N PHE A 84 -7.28 -7.21 2.51
CA PHE A 84 -8.60 -7.57 3.02
C PHE A 84 -8.48 -8.70 4.03
#